data_AF-A0A965K8T4-F1
#
_entry.id   AF-A0A965K8T4-F1
#
_cell.length_a   1.000
_cell.length_b   1.000
_cell.length_c   1.000
_cell.angle_alpha   90.00
_cell.angle_beta   90.00
_cell.angle_gamma   90.00
#
_symmetry.space_group_name_H-M   'P 1'
#
loop_
_entity.id
_entity.type
_entity.pdbx_description
1 polymer ?
#
loop_
_entity_poly.entity_id
_entity_poly.type
_entity_poly.pdbx_seq_one_letter_code
_entity_poly.pdbx_strand_id
1 'polypeptide(L)'
;MPNHFHFVVKAPRANLSRGMHLLLTTFASRFNRFREERGHVFQGRYQAKRIPTGFDVSRVIDYVHLNHVRKGIYKVEELSGSPLSSVSILMNPDNRSVFKIVDGLKFFGYPDAIQGRIAYLDHLRRVHQLDAESKHFDYDWEVAVVAERAILKKSPHGLERPSDLPYEQIKRLDDDYTEVVVKRLLLEYGKTELDIKLDQGVAPWKVGMA
;
A
#
# COMPACT_ATOMS: atom_id res chain seq x y z
N MET A 1 4.13 6.40 -11.07
CA MET A 1 4.63 6.48 -12.46
C MET A 1 3.47 6.85 -13.37
N PRO A 2 3.65 7.51 -14.54
CA PRO A 2 2.53 8.21 -15.19
C PRO A 2 1.36 7.30 -15.59
N ASN A 3 1.60 6.00 -15.78
CA ASN A 3 0.59 5.03 -16.20
C ASN A 3 0.32 3.88 -15.20
N HIS A 4 1.03 3.81 -14.06
CA HIS A 4 0.78 2.81 -13.02
C HIS A 4 1.38 3.21 -11.66
N PHE A 5 0.94 2.51 -10.61
CA PHE A 5 1.39 2.73 -9.23
C PHE A 5 1.83 1.42 -8.58
N HIS A 6 2.62 1.55 -7.51
CA HIS A 6 3.08 0.43 -6.68
C HIS A 6 2.78 0.75 -5.22
N PHE A 7 2.30 -0.24 -4.46
CA PHE A 7 2.06 -0.12 -3.03
C PHE A 7 2.64 -1.32 -2.30
N VAL A 8 3.16 -1.07 -1.10
CA VAL A 8 3.45 -2.12 -0.12
C VAL A 8 2.32 -2.12 0.89
N VAL A 9 1.57 -3.21 0.96
CA VAL A 9 0.40 -3.32 1.83
C VAL A 9 0.50 -4.56 2.71
N LYS A 10 0.12 -4.40 3.98
CA LYS A 10 -0.15 -5.54 4.86
C LYS A 10 -1.63 -5.84 4.78
N ALA A 11 -1.99 -6.98 4.19
CA ALA A 11 -3.34 -7.51 4.20
C ALA A 11 -3.46 -8.51 5.36
N PRO A 12 -4.05 -8.13 6.52
CA PRO A 12 -4.17 -9.03 7.67
C PRO A 12 -5.14 -10.20 7.42
N ARG A 13 -5.95 -10.12 6.35
CA ARG A 13 -6.90 -11.16 5.92
C ARG A 13 -6.69 -11.52 4.46
N ALA A 14 -7.32 -12.62 4.04
CA ALA A 14 -7.30 -13.14 2.67
C ALA A 14 -8.14 -12.32 1.67
N ASN A 15 -8.20 -11.00 1.84
CA ASN A 15 -9.22 -10.15 1.20
C ASN A 15 -8.67 -9.08 0.26
N LEU A 16 -7.39 -9.19 -0.11
CA LEU A 16 -6.72 -8.24 -0.99
C LEU A 16 -7.49 -8.01 -2.30
N SER A 17 -8.06 -9.06 -2.90
CA SER A 17 -8.84 -8.94 -4.14
C SER A 17 -10.08 -8.07 -3.97
N ARG A 18 -10.78 -8.17 -2.83
CA ARG A 18 -11.96 -7.36 -2.54
C ARG A 18 -11.56 -5.90 -2.32
N GLY A 19 -10.50 -5.67 -1.54
CA GLY A 19 -9.97 -4.33 -1.30
C GLY A 19 -9.50 -3.65 -2.59
N MET A 20 -8.74 -4.35 -3.44
CA MET A 20 -8.29 -3.84 -4.73
C MET A 20 -9.45 -3.60 -5.70
N HIS A 21 -10.48 -4.45 -5.70
CA HIS A 21 -11.67 -4.23 -6.51
C HIS A 21 -12.38 -2.93 -6.12
N LEU A 22 -12.56 -2.70 -4.81
CA LEU A 22 -13.16 -1.47 -4.30
C LEU A 22 -12.32 -0.24 -4.67
N LEU A 23 -11.01 -0.29 -4.42
CA LEU A 23 -10.08 0.80 -4.70
C LEU A 23 -10.09 1.19 -6.19
N LEU A 24 -9.88 0.22 -7.07
CA LEU A 24 -9.79 0.44 -8.51
C LEU A 24 -11.14 0.89 -9.09
N THR A 25 -12.25 0.27 -8.69
CA THR A 25 -13.58 0.63 -9.20
C THR A 25 -13.98 2.04 -8.76
N THR A 26 -13.69 2.39 -7.49
CA THR A 26 -13.94 3.73 -6.95
C THR A 26 -13.12 4.78 -7.70
N PHE A 27 -11.83 4.52 -7.92
CA PHE A 27 -10.97 5.41 -8.68
C PHE A 27 -11.47 5.57 -10.11
N ALA A 28 -11.72 4.47 -10.84
CA ALA A 28 -12.14 4.51 -12.23
C ALA A 28 -13.45 5.27 -12.42
N SER A 29 -14.43 5.01 -11.55
CA SER A 29 -15.73 5.71 -11.57
C SER A 29 -15.58 7.21 -11.32
N ARG A 30 -14.76 7.60 -10.33
CA ARG A 30 -14.52 9.01 -10.01
C ARG A 30 -13.72 9.71 -11.09
N PHE A 31 -12.69 9.06 -11.63
CA PHE A 31 -11.86 9.57 -12.71
C PHE A 31 -12.70 9.83 -13.96
N ASN A 32 -13.45 8.84 -14.43
CA ASN A 32 -14.33 8.98 -15.59
C ASN A 32 -15.35 10.11 -15.39
N ARG A 33 -15.99 10.19 -14.22
CA ARG A 33 -16.94 11.28 -13.91
C ARG A 33 -16.27 12.65 -13.92
N PHE A 34 -15.07 12.77 -13.34
CA PHE A 34 -14.31 14.03 -13.31
C PHE A 34 -13.82 14.45 -14.70
N ARG A 35 -13.46 13.49 -15.54
CA ARG A 35 -12.97 13.69 -16.90
C ARG A 35 -14.07 13.78 -17.95
N GLU A 36 -15.32 13.52 -17.58
CA GLU A 36 -16.46 13.34 -18.49
C GLU A 36 -16.24 12.22 -19.53
N GLU A 37 -15.45 11.22 -19.18
CA GLU A 37 -15.08 10.09 -20.04
C GLU A 37 -15.89 8.83 -19.68
N ARG A 38 -15.87 7.84 -20.58
CA ARG A 38 -16.50 6.53 -20.38
C ARG A 38 -15.53 5.43 -20.84
N GLY A 39 -15.58 4.28 -20.16
CA GLY A 39 -14.79 3.10 -20.51
C GLY A 39 -13.76 2.71 -19.46
N HIS A 40 -12.81 1.87 -19.88
CA HIS A 40 -11.78 1.30 -19.00
C HIS A 40 -10.68 2.31 -18.68
N VAL A 41 -10.40 2.52 -17.38
CA VAL A 41 -9.29 3.37 -16.91
C VAL A 41 -8.00 2.56 -16.72
N PHE A 42 -8.12 1.29 -16.32
CA PHE A 42 -6.99 0.39 -16.08
C PHE A 42 -6.85 -0.63 -17.20
N GLN A 43 -5.62 -0.94 -17.58
CA GLN A 43 -5.29 -1.91 -18.64
C GLN A 43 -5.60 -3.37 -18.27
N GLY A 44 -5.82 -3.67 -16.99
CA GLY A 44 -6.10 -5.02 -16.54
C GLY A 44 -6.24 -5.13 -15.03
N ARG A 45 -6.23 -6.37 -14.53
CA ARG A 45 -6.20 -6.66 -13.08
C ARG A 45 -4.88 -6.20 -12.48
N TYR A 46 -4.92 -5.85 -11.19
CA TYR A 46 -3.71 -5.59 -10.42
C TYR A 46 -2.81 -6.83 -10.37
N GLN A 47 -1.52 -6.60 -10.20
CA GLN A 47 -0.55 -7.65 -9.87
C GLN A 47 -0.25 -7.59 -8.37
N ALA A 48 -0.12 -8.76 -7.74
CA ALA A 48 0.31 -8.86 -6.36
C ALA A 48 1.43 -9.89 -6.23
N LYS A 49 2.52 -9.48 -5.60
CA LYS A 49 3.63 -10.34 -5.21
C LYS A 49 3.69 -10.36 -3.69
N ARG A 50 3.59 -11.55 -3.08
CA ARG A 50 3.83 -11.69 -1.64
C ARG A 50 5.33 -11.52 -1.39
N ILE A 51 5.68 -10.75 -0.37
CA ILE A 51 7.07 -10.64 0.09
C ILE A 51 7.46 -12.02 0.67
N PRO A 52 8.53 -12.67 0.18
CA PRO A 52 8.96 -13.97 0.70
C PRO A 52 9.24 -13.90 2.20
N THR A 53 8.95 -14.99 2.91
CA THR A 53 9.27 -15.10 4.33
C THR A 53 10.77 -14.88 4.56
N GLY A 54 11.10 -13.99 5.49
CA GLY A 54 12.48 -13.62 5.80
C GLY A 54 13.09 -12.58 4.86
N PHE A 55 12.41 -12.18 3.78
CA PHE A 55 12.86 -11.05 2.97
C PHE A 55 12.56 -9.74 3.67
N ASP A 56 13.53 -8.83 3.66
CA ASP A 56 13.41 -7.54 4.32
C ASP A 56 12.41 -6.63 3.61
N VAL A 57 11.32 -6.29 4.30
CA VAL A 57 10.26 -5.38 3.81
C VAL A 57 10.82 -3.99 3.51
N SER A 58 11.84 -3.54 4.24
CA SER A 58 12.46 -2.22 4.03
C SER A 58 13.01 -2.08 2.61
N ARG A 59 13.61 -3.15 2.07
CA ARG A 59 14.12 -3.20 0.69
C ARG A 59 13.02 -3.08 -0.35
N VAL A 60 11.84 -3.63 -0.07
CA VAL A 60 10.67 -3.52 -0.96
C VAL A 60 10.12 -2.09 -0.93
N ILE A 61 10.11 -1.44 0.24
CA ILE A 61 9.75 -0.02 0.37
C ILE A 61 10.74 0.86 -0.40
N ASP A 62 12.05 0.63 -0.25
CA ASP A 62 13.08 1.35 -1.01
C ASP A 62 12.88 1.18 -2.52
N TYR A 63 12.60 -0.06 -2.95
CA TYR A 63 12.30 -0.34 -4.35
C TYR A 63 11.13 0.51 -4.85
N VAL A 64 10.01 0.56 -4.11
CA VAL A 64 8.83 1.35 -4.47
C VAL A 64 9.13 2.85 -4.49
N HIS A 65 9.84 3.39 -3.50
CA HIS A 65 10.15 4.82 -3.46
C HIS A 65 11.13 5.24 -4.56
N LEU A 66 12.13 4.40 -4.86
CA LEU A 66 13.12 4.68 -5.91
C LEU A 66 12.62 4.41 -7.32
N ASN A 67 11.48 3.74 -7.51
CA ASN A 67 10.94 3.46 -8.85
C ASN A 67 10.78 4.72 -9.72
N HIS A 68 10.35 5.85 -9.13
CA HIS A 68 10.23 7.11 -9.86
C HIS A 68 11.60 7.65 -10.31
N VAL A 69 12.63 7.43 -9.50
CA VAL A 69 14.01 7.81 -9.79
C VAL A 69 14.59 6.95 -10.90
N ARG A 70 14.43 5.63 -10.79
CA ARG A 70 14.89 4.68 -11.82
C ARG A 70 14.22 4.88 -13.19
N LYS A 71 13.07 5.54 -13.22
CA LYS A 71 12.33 5.87 -14.44
C LYS A 71 12.63 7.27 -14.97
N GLY A 72 13.56 7.98 -14.35
CA GLY A 72 13.95 9.34 -14.74
C GLY A 72 12.84 10.38 -14.53
N ILE A 73 11.83 10.10 -13.70
CA ILE A 73 10.73 11.03 -13.42
C ILE A 73 11.15 12.08 -12.40
N TYR A 74 11.90 11.66 -11.38
CA TYR A 74 12.41 12.51 -10.31
C TYR A 74 13.86 12.15 -10.00
N LYS A 75 14.61 13.09 -9.44
CA LYS A 75 15.82 12.80 -8.67
C LYS A 75 15.45 12.45 -7.23
N VAL A 76 16.37 11.83 -6.49
CA VAL A 76 16.12 11.47 -5.07
C VAL A 76 15.77 12.72 -4.24
N GLU A 77 16.45 13.83 -4.54
CA GLU A 77 16.27 15.15 -3.91
C GLU A 77 14.83 15.67 -4.05
N GLU A 78 14.16 15.31 -5.14
CA GLU A 78 12.85 15.83 -5.52
C GLU A 78 11.70 15.00 -4.93
N LEU A 79 11.98 13.81 -4.40
CA LEU A 79 10.96 12.91 -3.85
C LEU A 79 10.23 13.51 -2.64
N SER A 80 10.88 14.39 -1.88
CA SER A 80 10.30 15.06 -0.71
C SER A 80 9.13 15.99 -1.04
N GLY A 81 9.11 16.54 -2.27
CA GLY A 81 8.03 17.40 -2.78
C GLY A 81 7.09 16.69 -3.76
N SER A 82 7.34 15.42 -4.09
CA SER A 82 6.60 14.73 -5.13
C SER A 82 5.20 14.29 -4.65
N PRO A 83 4.11 14.75 -5.30
CA PRO A 83 2.77 14.27 -4.97
C PRO A 83 2.52 12.82 -5.42
N LEU A 84 3.44 12.24 -6.20
CA LEU A 84 3.33 10.89 -6.76
C LEU A 84 4.03 9.83 -5.90
N SER A 85 4.66 10.23 -4.78
CA SER A 85 5.42 9.35 -3.91
C SER A 85 4.99 9.55 -2.46
N SER A 86 4.83 8.45 -1.72
CA SER A 86 4.63 8.49 -0.27
C SER A 86 5.81 9.09 0.49
N VAL A 87 6.99 9.24 -0.16
CA VAL A 87 8.12 9.97 0.43
C VAL A 87 7.71 11.39 0.82
N SER A 88 6.93 12.10 -0.01
CA SER A 88 6.50 13.46 0.35
C SER A 88 5.61 13.49 1.60
N ILE A 89 4.74 12.49 1.76
CA ILE A 89 3.90 12.34 2.96
C ILE A 89 4.75 12.01 4.20
N LEU A 90 5.81 11.21 4.03
CA LEU A 90 6.77 10.93 5.11
C LEU A 90 7.54 12.19 5.52
N MET A 91 7.92 13.02 4.54
CA MET A 91 8.69 14.24 4.79
C MET A 91 7.84 15.37 5.38
N ASN A 92 6.55 15.46 5.02
CA ASN A 92 5.63 16.53 5.38
C ASN A 92 4.52 16.00 6.30
N PRO A 93 4.65 16.13 7.63
CA PRO A 93 3.78 15.46 8.58
C PRO A 93 2.39 16.07 8.64
N ASP A 94 2.28 17.36 8.37
CA ASP A 94 1.01 18.09 8.32
C ASP A 94 0.13 17.64 7.14
N ASN A 95 0.73 17.03 6.11
CA ASN A 95 0.02 16.52 4.94
C ASN A 95 -0.38 15.03 5.09
N ARG A 96 -0.15 14.42 6.26
CA ARG A 96 -0.44 13.00 6.46
C ARG A 96 -1.94 12.77 6.61
N SER A 97 -2.47 11.91 5.75
CA SER A 97 -3.84 11.40 5.86
C SER A 97 -4.00 10.41 7.02
N VAL A 98 -5.24 10.02 7.31
CA VAL A 98 -5.58 8.96 8.26
C VAL A 98 -5.02 7.58 7.90
N PHE A 99 -4.64 7.34 6.64
CA PHE A 99 -3.83 6.18 6.28
C PHE A 99 -2.48 6.24 7.00
N LYS A 100 -2.19 5.22 7.81
CA LYS A 100 -0.96 5.10 8.63
C LYS A 100 0.30 4.85 7.78
N ILE A 101 0.58 5.74 6.83
CA ILE A 101 1.83 5.80 6.06
C ILE A 101 3.02 6.10 7.00
N VAL A 102 2.74 6.64 8.20
CA VAL A 102 3.70 7.12 9.21
C VAL A 102 4.65 6.05 9.75
N ASP A 103 4.26 4.77 9.73
CA ASP A 103 5.16 3.69 10.17
C ASP A 103 6.31 3.43 9.18
N GLY A 104 6.30 4.07 8.00
CA GLY A 104 7.33 3.94 6.97
C GLY A 104 8.75 4.15 7.50
N LEU A 105 9.02 5.24 8.23
CA LEU A 105 10.37 5.53 8.75
C LEU A 105 10.84 4.51 9.80
N LYS A 106 9.90 3.92 10.55
CA LYS A 106 10.21 2.93 11.60
C LYS A 106 10.77 1.64 11.01
N PHE A 107 10.38 1.26 9.79
CA PHE A 107 10.96 0.11 9.09
C PHE A 107 12.47 0.27 8.86
N PHE A 108 12.98 1.50 8.84
CA PHE A 108 14.39 1.81 8.65
C PHE A 108 15.09 2.17 9.97
N GLY A 109 14.39 2.08 11.11
CA GLY A 109 14.91 2.49 12.41
C GLY A 109 15.09 4.01 12.57
N TYR A 110 14.51 4.82 11.68
CA TYR A 110 14.61 6.28 11.76
C TYR A 110 13.49 6.87 12.61
N PRO A 111 13.81 7.84 13.50
CA PRO A 111 12.78 8.52 14.27
C PRO A 111 11.92 9.38 13.34
N ASP A 112 10.64 9.56 13.68
CA ASP A 112 9.77 10.50 12.98
C ASP A 112 10.03 11.94 13.44
N ALA A 113 11.23 12.42 13.13
CA ALA A 113 11.73 13.74 13.42
C ALA A 113 12.53 14.25 12.22
N ILE A 114 12.87 15.54 12.20
CA ILE A 114 13.65 16.17 11.11
C ILE A 114 14.90 15.36 10.79
N GLN A 115 15.66 14.95 11.81
CA GLN A 115 16.87 14.13 11.67
C GLN A 115 16.62 12.78 11.00
N GLY A 116 15.53 12.07 11.33
CA GLY A 116 15.23 10.78 10.74
C GLY A 116 14.73 10.88 9.30
N ARG A 117 14.07 11.98 8.95
CA ARG A 117 13.65 12.29 7.58
C ARG A 117 14.83 12.60 6.68
N ILE A 118 15.78 13.41 7.16
CA ILE A 118 17.06 13.66 6.47
C ILE A 118 17.81 12.35 6.28
N ALA A 119 17.96 11.55 7.35
CA ALA A 119 18.63 10.25 7.29
C ALA A 119 17.97 9.30 6.29
N TYR A 120 16.64 9.34 6.15
CA TYR A 120 15.91 8.52 5.19
C TYR A 120 16.15 8.95 3.73
N LEU A 121 16.17 10.25 3.44
CA LEU A 121 16.52 10.72 2.10
C LEU A 121 17.96 10.35 1.74
N ASP A 122 18.90 10.47 2.68
CA ASP A 122 20.29 10.03 2.48
C ASP A 122 20.39 8.52 2.30
N HIS A 123 19.57 7.74 2.99
CA HIS A 123 19.45 6.30 2.78
C HIS A 123 19.01 5.99 1.35
N LEU A 124 17.94 6.62 0.86
CA LEU A 124 17.49 6.44 -0.53
C LEU A 124 18.57 6.82 -1.54
N ARG A 125 19.35 7.89 -1.29
CA ARG A 125 20.50 8.26 -2.13
C ARG A 125 21.53 7.14 -2.18
N ARG A 126 21.96 6.63 -1.01
CA ARG A 126 22.95 5.55 -0.93
C ARG A 126 22.46 4.28 -1.62
N VAL A 127 21.21 3.87 -1.39
CA VAL A 127 20.62 2.70 -2.05
C VAL A 127 20.59 2.88 -3.56
N HIS A 128 20.18 4.05 -4.06
CA HIS A 128 20.17 4.32 -5.49
C HIS A 128 21.58 4.36 -6.10
N GLN A 129 22.58 4.88 -5.40
CA GLN A 129 23.98 4.87 -5.87
C GLN A 129 24.56 3.45 -5.96
N LEU A 130 24.22 2.58 -5.00
CA LEU A 130 24.70 1.20 -4.95
C LEU A 130 23.95 0.27 -5.92
N ASP A 131 22.66 0.56 -6.20
CA ASP A 131 21.81 -0.29 -7.02
C ASP A 131 20.83 0.55 -7.88
N ALA A 132 21.42 1.34 -8.79
CA ALA A 132 20.70 2.30 -9.63
C ALA A 132 19.62 1.64 -10.48
N GLU A 133 19.88 0.43 -10.97
CA GLU A 133 18.99 -0.32 -11.86
C GLU A 133 18.20 -1.43 -11.14
N SER A 134 18.25 -1.49 -9.80
CA SER A 134 17.61 -2.55 -8.99
C SER A 134 18.10 -3.99 -9.25
N LYS A 135 19.26 -4.18 -9.88
CA LYS A 135 19.78 -5.51 -10.21
C LYS A 135 20.07 -6.35 -8.97
N HIS A 136 20.63 -5.73 -7.92
CA HIS A 136 20.88 -6.46 -6.67
C HIS A 136 19.57 -6.79 -5.97
N PHE A 137 18.61 -5.86 -5.94
CA PHE A 137 17.26 -6.14 -5.43
C PHE A 137 16.59 -7.30 -6.17
N ASP A 138 16.58 -7.29 -7.50
CA ASP A 138 15.92 -8.31 -8.32
C ASP A 138 16.57 -9.68 -8.12
N TYR A 139 17.91 -9.73 -8.06
CA TYR A 139 18.64 -10.96 -7.78
C TYR A 139 18.27 -11.53 -6.40
N ASP A 140 18.35 -10.72 -5.35
CA ASP A 140 18.06 -11.17 -3.97
C ASP A 140 16.60 -11.59 -3.81
N TRP A 141 15.69 -10.91 -4.51
CA TRP A 141 14.27 -11.26 -4.55
C TRP A 141 14.07 -12.67 -5.13
N GLU A 142 14.67 -12.96 -6.28
CA GLU A 142 14.56 -14.28 -6.93
C GLU A 142 15.16 -15.39 -6.06
N VAL A 143 16.32 -15.14 -5.42
CA VAL A 143 16.93 -16.07 -4.46
C VAL A 143 15.96 -16.37 -3.31
N ALA A 144 15.33 -15.35 -2.73
CA ALA A 144 14.38 -15.52 -1.64
C ALA A 144 13.12 -16.29 -2.06
N VAL A 145 12.59 -16.02 -3.26
CA VAL A 145 11.46 -16.78 -3.82
C VAL A 145 11.80 -18.25 -4.01
N VAL A 146 12.99 -18.56 -4.53
CA VAL A 146 13.45 -19.95 -4.72
C VAL A 146 13.60 -20.66 -3.37
N ALA A 147 14.22 -20.01 -2.38
CA ALA A 147 14.39 -20.56 -1.04
C ALA A 147 13.03 -20.87 -0.38
N GLU A 148 12.08 -19.94 -0.46
CA GLU A 148 10.74 -20.14 0.07
C GLU A 148 10.00 -21.29 -0.61
N ARG A 149 10.07 -21.40 -1.94
CA ARG A 149 9.47 -22.52 -2.69
C ARG A 149 10.05 -23.86 -2.26
N ALA A 150 11.35 -23.93 -1.95
CA ALA A 150 11.99 -25.14 -1.45
C ALA A 150 11.47 -25.54 -0.05
N ILE A 151 11.22 -24.56 0.81
CA ILE A 151 10.62 -24.78 2.15
C ILE A 151 9.18 -25.31 2.00
N LEU A 152 8.36 -24.64 1.20
CA LEU A 152 6.95 -25.03 0.98
C LEU A 152 6.80 -26.43 0.38
N LYS A 153 7.75 -26.88 -0.46
CA LYS A 153 7.76 -28.26 -0.98
C LYS A 153 8.00 -29.31 0.11
N LYS A 154 8.78 -28.99 1.16
CA LYS A 154 9.11 -29.93 2.25
C LYS A 154 8.03 -30.01 3.31
N SER A 155 7.21 -28.97 3.44
CA SER A 155 6.05 -28.93 4.33
C SER A 155 4.85 -28.37 3.57
N PRO A 156 4.03 -29.21 2.93
CA PRO A 156 2.88 -28.75 2.12
C PRO A 156 1.81 -28.03 2.95
N HIS A 157 1.81 -28.21 4.28
CA HIS A 157 0.96 -27.48 5.23
C HIS A 157 1.72 -26.35 5.96
N GLY A 158 2.96 -26.09 5.58
CA GLY A 158 3.82 -25.08 6.18
C GLY A 158 3.40 -23.69 5.75
N LEU A 159 2.70 -23.00 6.65
CA LEU A 159 1.98 -21.73 6.48
C LEU A 159 0.60 -21.96 5.84
N GLU A 160 -0.40 -22.33 6.66
CA GLU A 160 -1.82 -22.16 6.30
C GLU A 160 -1.99 -20.77 5.67
N ARG A 161 -2.26 -20.73 4.36
CA ARG A 161 -2.50 -19.44 3.72
C ARG A 161 -3.91 -19.05 4.11
N PRO A 162 -4.16 -17.81 4.51
CA PRO A 162 -5.52 -17.31 4.66
C PRO A 162 -6.39 -17.56 3.40
N SER A 163 -5.78 -17.70 2.22
CA SER A 163 -6.40 -18.04 0.94
C SER A 163 -6.80 -19.51 0.77
N ASP A 164 -6.43 -20.40 1.69
CA ASP A 164 -6.78 -21.82 1.63
C ASP A 164 -8.21 -22.08 2.17
N LEU A 165 -8.86 -21.06 2.76
CA LEU A 165 -10.27 -21.10 3.16
C LEU A 165 -11.20 -21.02 1.95
N PRO A 166 -12.37 -21.69 1.97
CA PRO A 166 -13.42 -21.49 0.98
C PRO A 166 -13.82 -20.01 0.87
N TYR A 167 -14.12 -19.54 -0.34
CA TYR A 167 -14.52 -18.15 -0.59
C TYR A 167 -15.63 -17.65 0.35
N GLU A 168 -16.65 -18.49 0.60
CA GLU A 168 -17.76 -18.15 1.50
C GLU A 168 -17.35 -17.96 2.97
N GLN A 169 -16.26 -18.59 3.41
CA GLN A 169 -15.72 -18.38 4.75
C GLN A 169 -14.91 -17.08 4.81
N ILE A 170 -14.08 -16.82 3.79
CA ILE A 170 -13.33 -15.56 3.66
C ILE A 170 -14.31 -14.37 3.64
N LYS A 171 -15.37 -14.47 2.82
CA LYS A 171 -16.40 -13.44 2.68
C LYS A 171 -17.10 -13.15 4.01
N ARG A 172 -17.50 -14.18 4.76
CA ARG A 172 -18.13 -14.02 6.08
C ARG A 172 -17.20 -13.34 7.09
N LEU A 173 -15.95 -13.80 7.20
CA LEU A 173 -14.96 -13.20 8.10
C LEU A 173 -14.69 -11.72 7.76
N ASP A 174 -14.77 -11.37 6.48
CA ASP A 174 -14.67 -9.98 6.03
C ASP A 174 -15.91 -9.17 6.37
N ASP A 175 -17.10 -9.69 6.13
CA ASP A 175 -18.37 -8.98 6.35
C ASP A 175 -18.57 -8.69 7.84
N ASP A 176 -18.36 -9.69 8.70
CA ASP A 176 -18.43 -9.55 10.17
C ASP A 176 -17.45 -8.50 10.68
N TYR A 177 -16.21 -8.53 10.18
CA TYR A 177 -15.22 -7.53 10.55
C TYR A 177 -15.58 -6.14 10.04
N THR A 178 -16.06 -6.04 8.80
CA THR A 178 -16.46 -4.77 8.20
C THR A 178 -17.54 -4.12 9.05
N GLU A 179 -18.54 -4.90 9.47
CA GLU A 179 -19.61 -4.42 10.33
C GLU A 179 -19.08 -3.93 11.69
N VAL A 180 -18.21 -4.71 12.33
CA VAL A 180 -17.57 -4.32 13.60
C VAL A 180 -16.76 -3.03 13.45
N VAL A 181 -15.96 -2.90 12.39
CA VAL A 181 -15.13 -1.72 12.15
C VAL A 181 -15.98 -0.50 11.83
N VAL A 182 -16.97 -0.63 10.95
CA VAL A 182 -17.88 0.48 10.60
C VAL A 182 -18.62 0.96 11.83
N LYS A 183 -19.18 0.05 12.64
CA LYS A 183 -19.86 0.42 13.89
C LYS A 183 -18.94 1.14 14.86
N ARG A 184 -17.70 0.65 15.05
CA ARG A 184 -16.70 1.31 15.90
C ARG A 184 -16.37 2.72 15.38
N LEU A 185 -16.08 2.86 14.10
CA LEU A 185 -15.73 4.15 13.49
C LEU A 185 -16.90 5.14 13.54
N LEU A 186 -18.14 4.67 13.34
CA LEU A 186 -19.34 5.50 13.50
C LEU A 186 -19.44 6.04 14.93
N LEU A 187 -19.22 5.17 15.94
CA LEU A 187 -19.22 5.58 17.34
C LEU A 187 -18.12 6.62 17.66
N GLU A 188 -16.90 6.44 17.13
CA GLU A 188 -15.79 7.39 17.29
C GLU A 188 -16.14 8.80 16.78
N TYR A 189 -16.97 8.90 15.74
CA TYR A 189 -17.44 10.16 15.18
C TYR A 189 -18.82 10.62 15.70
N GLY A 190 -19.40 9.90 16.67
CA GLY A 190 -20.73 10.20 17.20
C GLY A 190 -21.85 10.03 16.16
N LYS A 191 -21.70 9.07 15.24
CA LYS A 191 -22.61 8.80 14.12
C LYS A 191 -23.25 7.41 14.24
N THR A 192 -24.28 7.21 13.44
CA THR A 192 -25.05 5.97 13.29
C THR A 192 -25.18 5.59 11.82
N GLU A 193 -25.70 4.39 11.55
CA GLU A 193 -26.00 3.98 10.17
C GLU A 193 -27.08 4.85 9.51
N LEU A 194 -27.95 5.47 10.31
CA LEU A 194 -28.95 6.40 9.80
C LEU A 194 -28.28 7.64 9.18
N ASP A 195 -27.23 8.14 9.83
CA ASP A 195 -26.46 9.30 9.36
C ASP A 195 -25.77 9.02 8.03
N ILE A 196 -25.36 7.76 7.76
CA ILE A 196 -24.79 7.38 6.47
C ILE A 196 -25.80 7.67 5.34
N LYS A 197 -27.08 7.34 5.56
CA LYS A 197 -28.16 7.50 4.57
C LYS A 197 -28.61 8.95 4.44
N LEU A 198 -28.64 9.69 5.56
CA LEU A 198 -29.09 11.08 5.61
C LEU A 198 -28.06 12.05 5.00
N ASP A 199 -26.78 11.91 5.34
CA ASP A 199 -25.71 12.76 4.79
C ASP A 199 -25.28 12.28 3.41
N GLN A 200 -26.04 12.58 2.36
CA GLN A 200 -25.62 12.24 1.00
C GLN A 200 -24.34 12.98 0.60
N GLY A 201 -23.42 12.30 -0.10
CA GLY A 201 -22.15 12.86 -0.55
C GLY A 201 -20.96 12.59 0.37
N VAL A 202 -19.92 13.42 0.24
CA VAL A 202 -18.62 13.24 0.91
C VAL A 202 -18.54 14.16 2.14
N ALA A 203 -19.32 13.81 3.18
CA ALA A 203 -19.27 14.55 4.44
C ALA A 203 -17.88 14.42 5.10
N PRO A 204 -17.38 15.45 5.80
CA PRO A 204 -16.05 15.42 6.41
C PRO A 204 -15.80 14.23 7.34
N TRP A 205 -16.82 13.83 8.11
CA TRP A 205 -16.73 12.66 8.99
C TRP A 205 -16.60 11.34 8.22
N LYS A 206 -17.21 11.23 7.03
CA LYS A 206 -17.04 10.07 6.15
C LYS A 206 -15.63 9.99 5.57
N VAL A 207 -14.99 11.13 5.33
CA VAL A 207 -13.58 11.20 4.93
C VAL A 207 -12.67 10.82 6.09
N GLY A 208 -12.97 11.29 7.30
CA GLY A 208 -12.19 10.98 8.49
C GLY A 208 -12.23 9.51 8.92
N MET A 209 -13.30 8.77 8.58
CA MET A 209 -13.41 7.33 8.82
C MET A 209 -12.69 6.46 7.78
N ALA A 210 -12.39 6.98 6.59
CA ALA A 210 -11.89 6.22 5.43
C ALA A 210 -10.36 6.22 5.37
#